data_AF-A0A522EE60-F1
#
_entry.id   AF-A0A522EE60-F1
#
_cell.length_a   1.000
_cell.length_b   1.000
_cell.length_c   1.000
_cell.angle_alpha   90.00
_cell.angle_beta   90.00
_cell.angle_gamma   90.00
#
_symmetry.space_group_name_H-M   'P 1'
#
loop_
_entity.id
_entity.type
_entity.pdbx_description
1 polymer ?
#
loop_
_entity_poly.entity_id
_entity_poly.type
_entity_poly.pdbx_seq_one_letter_code
_entity_poly.pdbx_strand_id
1 'polypeptide(L)'
;MKIRGFEDTINWYDKNAESYTKAIQNYSSFDELNEFVSLLPKKAIVLDAGCAAGRDAAVMKRGGIKPIGIDLSSNLIKIAKKRYPKIKFIQGNFLKLPFEIGSFDGVWTHASLLHFDSVKDVKKALSEFY
;
A
#
# COMPACT_ATOMS: atom_id res chain seq x y z
N MET A 1 -10.00 -2.49 14.45
CA MET A 1 -11.00 -3.54 14.19
C MET A 1 -10.28 -4.72 13.58
N LYS A 2 -10.21 -5.88 14.27
CA LYS A 2 -9.66 -7.11 13.68
C LYS A 2 -10.82 -7.87 13.06
N ILE A 3 -10.89 -7.89 11.75
CA ILE A 3 -11.87 -8.66 11.00
C ILE A 3 -11.35 -10.10 10.96
N ARG A 4 -12.19 -11.10 11.28
CA ARG A 4 -11.77 -12.50 11.41
C ARG A 4 -11.43 -13.05 10.02
N GLY A 5 -10.17 -13.42 9.77
CA GLY A 5 -9.77 -14.04 8.51
C GLY A 5 -9.47 -13.07 7.37
N PHE A 6 -8.55 -13.48 6.49
CA PHE A 6 -8.02 -12.71 5.37
C PHE A 6 -9.10 -12.31 4.34
N GLU A 7 -10.02 -13.22 4.03
CA GLU A 7 -11.12 -12.98 3.07
C GLU A 7 -12.16 -11.99 3.60
N ASP A 8 -12.58 -12.12 4.86
CA ASP A 8 -13.53 -11.19 5.47
C ASP A 8 -12.96 -9.77 5.55
N THR A 9 -11.64 -9.66 5.78
CA THR A 9 -10.93 -8.38 5.79
C THR A 9 -11.03 -7.70 4.42
N ILE A 10 -10.71 -8.42 3.34
CA ILE A 10 -10.77 -7.89 1.96
C ILE A 10 -12.22 -7.52 1.59
N ASN A 11 -13.18 -8.40 1.89
CA ASN A 11 -14.60 -8.16 1.61
C ASN A 11 -15.10 -6.90 2.31
N TRP A 12 -14.67 -6.65 3.55
CA TRP A 12 -15.03 -5.43 4.25
C TRP A 12 -14.44 -4.19 3.59
N TYR A 13 -13.16 -4.21 3.21
CA TYR A 13 -12.55 -3.08 2.51
C TYR A 13 -13.22 -2.82 1.16
N ASP A 14 -13.52 -3.86 0.38
CA ASP A 14 -14.22 -3.72 -0.90
C ASP A 14 -15.62 -3.14 -0.71
N LYS A 15 -16.38 -3.59 0.29
CA LYS A 15 -17.72 -3.08 0.59
C LYS A 15 -17.71 -1.64 1.11
N ASN A 16 -16.68 -1.24 1.85
CA ASN A 16 -16.61 0.05 2.53
C ASN A 16 -15.61 1.03 1.90
N ALA A 17 -15.12 0.75 0.68
CA ALA A 17 -13.99 1.45 0.07
C ALA A 17 -14.14 2.98 0.08
N GLU A 18 -15.31 3.51 -0.27
CA GLU A 18 -15.56 4.96 -0.26
C GLU A 18 -15.54 5.56 1.16
N SER A 19 -16.28 4.95 2.09
CA SER A 19 -16.36 5.42 3.48
C SER A 19 -14.99 5.36 4.16
N TYR A 20 -14.26 4.27 3.95
CA TYR A 20 -12.88 4.12 4.42
C TYR A 20 -11.99 5.21 3.83
N THR A 21 -12.02 5.40 2.51
CA THR A 21 -11.23 6.42 1.81
C THR A 21 -11.46 7.82 2.38
N LYS A 22 -12.72 8.19 2.64
CA LYS A 22 -13.08 9.49 3.23
C LYS A 22 -12.56 9.60 4.67
N ALA A 23 -12.71 8.55 5.46
CA ALA A 23 -12.28 8.53 6.86
C ALA A 23 -10.76 8.69 7.00
N ILE A 24 -9.98 8.06 6.12
CA ILE A 24 -8.50 8.12 6.19
C ILE A 24 -7.90 9.32 5.46
N GLN A 25 -8.70 10.11 4.73
CA GLN A 25 -8.21 11.19 3.88
C GLN A 25 -7.44 12.28 4.65
N ASN A 26 -7.86 12.54 5.90
CA ASN A 26 -7.25 13.52 6.79
C ASN A 26 -6.43 12.87 7.91
N TYR A 27 -6.34 11.55 7.93
CA TYR A 27 -5.50 10.82 8.87
C TYR A 27 -4.07 10.85 8.34
N SER A 28 -3.14 11.45 9.07
CA SER A 28 -1.70 11.28 8.84
C SER A 28 -0.90 12.01 9.92
N SER A 29 -0.01 11.31 10.60
CA SER A 29 1.34 11.83 10.84
C SER A 29 2.07 11.67 9.50
N PHE A 30 2.31 12.76 8.80
CA PHE A 30 3.13 12.70 7.58
C PHE A 30 4.61 12.49 7.91
N ASP A 31 4.97 12.51 9.19
CA ASP A 31 6.35 12.58 9.66
C ASP A 31 7.12 11.30 9.31
N GLU A 32 6.57 10.11 9.59
CA GLU A 32 7.24 8.85 9.26
C GLU A 32 7.38 8.64 7.75
N LEU A 33 6.34 9.01 6.98
CA LEU A 33 6.38 8.91 5.52
C LEU A 33 7.39 9.90 4.93
N ASN A 34 7.44 11.13 5.46
CA ASN A 34 8.41 12.14 5.03
C ASN A 34 9.84 11.72 5.39
N GLU A 35 10.06 11.17 6.58
CA GLU A 35 11.34 10.61 7.00
C GLU A 35 11.75 9.49 6.05
N PHE A 36 10.89 8.51 5.78
CA PHE A 36 11.15 7.44 4.82
C PHE A 36 11.51 7.99 3.43
N VAL A 37 10.74 8.95 2.91
CA VAL A 37 11.02 9.60 1.61
C VAL A 37 12.38 10.31 1.61
N SER A 38 12.80 10.89 2.74
CA SER A 38 14.08 11.60 2.86
C SER A 38 15.31 10.69 2.79
N LEU A 39 15.14 9.39 3.13
CA LEU A 39 16.22 8.39 3.09
C LEU A 39 16.46 7.85 1.67
N LEU A 40 15.56 8.12 0.73
CA LEU A 40 15.60 7.54 -0.61
C LEU A 40 16.28 8.47 -1.63
N PRO A 41 16.94 7.91 -2.67
CA PRO A 41 17.44 8.72 -3.76
C PRO A 41 16.29 9.39 -4.52
N LYS A 42 16.57 10.52 -5.16
CA LYS A 42 15.58 11.19 -6.03
C LYS A 42 15.10 10.21 -7.11
N LYS A 43 13.79 10.20 -7.37
CA LYS A 43 13.14 9.32 -8.37
C LYS A 43 13.22 7.82 -8.05
N ALA A 44 13.54 7.46 -6.80
CA ALA A 44 13.45 6.08 -6.31
C ALA A 44 12.12 5.42 -6.68
N ILE A 45 12.14 4.14 -7.01
CA ILE A 45 10.97 3.33 -7.27
C ILE A 45 10.58 2.65 -5.96
N VAL A 46 9.38 2.96 -5.47
CA VAL A 46 8.91 2.43 -4.17
C VAL A 46 7.65 1.62 -4.35
N LEU A 47 7.59 0.46 -3.71
CA LEU A 47 6.36 -0.31 -3.57
C LEU A 47 5.55 0.21 -2.36
N ASP A 48 4.32 0.65 -2.59
CA ASP A 48 3.33 0.91 -1.53
C ASP A 48 2.46 -0.35 -1.36
N ALA A 49 2.82 -1.21 -0.39
CA ALA A 49 2.22 -2.52 -0.17
C ALA A 49 1.03 -2.45 0.80
N GLY A 50 -0.18 -2.65 0.23
CA GLY A 50 -1.44 -2.31 0.89
C GLY A 50 -1.78 -0.83 0.75
N CYS A 51 -1.65 -0.29 -0.48
CA CYS A 51 -1.75 1.14 -0.77
C CYS A 51 -3.16 1.74 -0.60
N ALA A 52 -4.19 0.91 -0.40
CA ALA A 52 -5.58 1.31 -0.33
C ALA A 52 -5.97 2.27 -1.48
N ALA A 53 -6.56 3.44 -1.14
CA ALA A 53 -6.96 4.46 -2.10
C ALA A 53 -5.81 5.40 -2.54
N GLY A 54 -4.55 5.03 -2.28
CA GLY A 54 -3.35 5.69 -2.81
C GLY A 54 -2.92 6.98 -2.12
N ARG A 55 -3.32 7.21 -0.86
CA ARG A 55 -2.99 8.43 -0.12
C ARG A 55 -1.47 8.61 0.04
N ASP A 56 -0.78 7.58 0.52
CA ASP A 56 0.66 7.65 0.82
C ASP A 56 1.47 7.68 -0.47
N ALA A 57 1.10 6.86 -1.47
CA ALA A 57 1.64 6.98 -2.83
C ALA A 57 1.54 8.41 -3.39
N ALA A 58 0.43 9.13 -3.17
CA ALA A 58 0.32 10.51 -3.63
C ALA A 58 1.30 11.46 -2.93
N VAL A 59 1.60 11.24 -1.64
CA VAL A 59 2.60 12.01 -0.89
C VAL A 59 4.01 11.69 -1.41
N MET A 60 4.35 10.41 -1.56
CA MET A 60 5.62 9.98 -2.15
C MET A 60 5.84 10.60 -3.54
N LYS A 61 4.81 10.60 -4.39
CA LYS A 61 4.87 11.20 -5.73
C LYS A 61 5.17 12.69 -5.69
N ARG A 62 4.58 13.43 -4.72
CA ARG A 62 4.88 14.86 -4.50
C ARG A 62 6.31 15.08 -4.00
N GLY A 63 6.85 14.14 -3.21
CA GLY A 63 8.25 14.11 -2.77
C GLY A 63 9.26 13.73 -3.87
N GLY A 64 8.82 13.51 -5.11
CA GLY A 64 9.70 13.16 -6.24
C GLY A 64 10.02 11.67 -6.37
N ILE A 65 9.35 10.82 -5.60
CA ILE A 65 9.45 9.35 -5.68
C ILE A 65 8.54 8.83 -6.81
N LYS A 66 8.85 7.63 -7.32
CA LYS A 66 8.03 6.88 -8.28
C LYS A 66 7.33 5.71 -7.56
N PRO A 67 6.19 5.95 -6.90
CA PRO A 67 5.46 4.90 -6.22
C PRO A 67 4.73 3.98 -7.21
N ILE A 68 4.67 2.70 -6.86
CA ILE A 68 3.79 1.68 -7.44
C ILE A 68 2.96 1.11 -6.28
N GLY A 69 1.64 1.28 -6.33
CA GLY A 69 0.75 0.77 -5.29
C GLY A 69 0.19 -0.60 -5.62
N ILE A 70 0.13 -1.48 -4.61
CA ILE A 70 -0.59 -2.76 -4.69
C ILE A 70 -1.56 -2.90 -3.52
N ASP A 71 -2.77 -3.39 -3.79
CA ASP A 71 -3.78 -3.69 -2.78
C ASP A 71 -4.68 -4.85 -3.24
N LEU A 72 -5.23 -5.61 -2.30
CA LEU A 72 -6.14 -6.72 -2.60
C LEU A 72 -7.54 -6.22 -2.98
N SER A 73 -7.96 -5.09 -2.42
CA SER A 73 -9.28 -4.51 -2.64
C SER A 73 -9.38 -3.92 -4.04
N SER A 74 -10.24 -4.55 -4.86
CA SER A 74 -10.53 -4.10 -6.22
C SER A 74 -11.15 -2.69 -6.22
N ASN A 75 -12.00 -2.39 -5.24
CA ASN A 75 -12.69 -1.11 -5.17
C ASN A 75 -11.77 0.02 -4.68
N LEU A 76 -10.88 -0.24 -3.73
CA LEU A 76 -9.85 0.74 -3.34
C LEU A 76 -8.91 1.05 -4.50
N ILE A 77 -8.48 0.05 -5.27
CA ILE A 77 -7.64 0.26 -6.46
C ILE A 77 -8.36 1.08 -7.54
N LYS A 78 -9.66 0.86 -7.78
CA LYS A 78 -10.45 1.70 -8.70
C LYS A 78 -10.45 3.16 -8.24
N ILE A 79 -10.65 3.41 -6.95
CA ILE A 79 -10.62 4.76 -6.37
C ILE A 79 -9.22 5.37 -6.50
N ALA A 80 -8.15 4.63 -6.19
CA ALA A 80 -6.78 5.09 -6.29
C ALA A 80 -6.43 5.54 -7.73
N LYS A 81 -6.76 4.72 -8.72
CA LYS A 81 -6.58 5.03 -10.15
C LYS A 81 -7.34 6.29 -10.57
N LYS A 82 -8.58 6.47 -10.09
CA LYS A 82 -9.40 7.65 -10.39
C LYS A 82 -8.81 8.92 -9.76
N ARG A 83 -8.34 8.84 -8.52
CA ARG A 83 -7.80 9.99 -7.78
C ARG A 83 -6.41 10.40 -8.27
N TYR A 84 -5.58 9.43 -8.63
CA TYR A 84 -4.16 9.64 -8.94
C TYR A 84 -3.76 8.96 -10.26
N PRO A 85 -4.28 9.41 -11.41
CA PRO A 85 -4.08 8.74 -12.70
C PRO A 85 -2.62 8.71 -13.19
N LYS A 86 -1.72 9.47 -12.57
CA LYS A 86 -0.28 9.49 -12.87
C LYS A 86 0.55 8.51 -12.04
N ILE A 87 -0.08 7.68 -11.22
CA ILE A 87 0.55 6.66 -10.38
C ILE A 87 0.05 5.28 -10.82
N LYS A 88 0.95 4.30 -10.84
CA LYS A 88 0.61 2.91 -11.19
C LYS A 88 0.03 2.22 -9.96
N PHE A 89 -1.20 1.71 -10.09
CA PHE A 89 -1.86 0.90 -9.07
C PHE A 89 -2.27 -0.46 -9.63
N ILE A 90 -2.02 -1.51 -8.87
CA ILE A 90 -2.27 -2.90 -9.26
C ILE A 90 -3.15 -3.55 -8.19
N GLN A 91 -4.18 -4.28 -8.61
CA GLN A 91 -4.86 -5.19 -7.70
C GLN A 91 -4.03 -6.46 -7.59
N GLY A 92 -3.67 -6.85 -6.37
CA GLY A 92 -2.90 -8.06 -6.17
C GLY A 92 -2.57 -8.35 -4.71
N ASN A 93 -2.12 -9.57 -4.47
CA ASN A 93 -1.68 -10.01 -3.16
C ASN A 93 -0.18 -9.76 -3.02
N PHE A 94 0.23 -8.89 -2.09
CA PHE A 94 1.65 -8.65 -1.84
C PHE A 94 2.36 -9.81 -1.11
N LEU A 95 1.66 -10.90 -0.75
CA LEU A 95 2.26 -12.20 -0.42
C LEU A 95 2.80 -12.98 -1.62
N LYS A 96 2.56 -12.47 -2.83
CA LYS A 96 3.07 -13.02 -4.09
C LYS A 96 3.21 -11.87 -5.08
N LEU A 97 4.31 -11.15 -4.98
CA LEU A 97 4.50 -9.93 -5.76
C LEU A 97 4.71 -10.27 -7.24
N PRO A 98 4.03 -9.57 -8.17
CA PRO A 98 4.23 -9.76 -9.60
C PRO A 98 5.45 -8.97 -10.11
N PHE A 99 6.55 -9.00 -9.35
CA PHE A 99 7.76 -8.22 -9.60
C PHE A 99 8.99 -9.09 -9.38
N GLU A 100 10.07 -8.77 -10.09
CA GLU A 100 11.36 -9.42 -9.87
C GLU A 100 11.99 -8.92 -8.56
N ILE A 101 12.76 -9.78 -7.91
CA ILE A 101 13.54 -9.41 -6.72
C ILE A 101 14.45 -8.23 -7.08
N GLY A 102 14.52 -7.22 -6.20
CA GLY A 102 15.32 -6.01 -6.42
C GLY A 102 14.69 -4.97 -7.36
N SER A 103 13.40 -5.11 -7.71
CA SER A 103 12.68 -4.12 -8.54
C SER A 103 12.45 -2.75 -7.88
N PHE A 104 12.67 -2.63 -6.57
CA PHE A 104 12.31 -1.45 -5.78
C PHE A 104 13.50 -0.96 -4.95
N ASP A 105 13.67 0.37 -4.89
CA ASP A 105 14.63 1.05 -4.03
C ASP A 105 14.13 1.14 -2.57
N GLY A 106 12.84 0.87 -2.34
CA GLY A 106 12.24 0.82 -1.01
C GLY A 106 10.83 0.24 -1.03
N VAL A 107 10.38 -0.22 0.14
CA VAL A 107 9.02 -0.72 0.36
C VAL A 107 8.38 0.02 1.53
N TRP A 108 7.21 0.60 1.28
CA TRP A 108 6.35 1.20 2.28
C TRP A 108 5.17 0.28 2.54
N THR A 109 4.97 -0.16 3.78
CA THR A 109 3.82 -0.98 4.17
C THR A 109 3.24 -0.47 5.48
N HIS A 110 2.27 0.45 5.38
CA HIS A 110 1.77 1.19 6.53
C HIS A 110 0.38 0.71 6.94
N ALA A 111 0.30 0.19 8.17
CA ALA A 111 -0.91 -0.42 8.74
C ALA A 111 -1.49 -1.63 7.96
N SER A 112 -0.71 -2.26 7.08
CA SER A 112 -1.16 -3.40 6.26
C SER A 112 -0.85 -4.76 6.88
N LEU A 113 0.30 -4.90 7.54
CA LEU A 113 0.76 -6.19 8.10
C LEU A 113 -0.05 -6.66 9.33
N LEU A 114 -0.80 -5.76 9.98
CA LEU A 114 -1.62 -6.06 11.17
C LEU A 114 -2.79 -7.01 10.88
N HIS A 115 -3.09 -7.26 9.61
CA HIS A 115 -4.16 -8.14 9.14
C HIS A 115 -3.73 -9.60 9.01
N PHE A 116 -2.45 -9.93 9.21
CA PHE A 116 -2.01 -11.32 9.21
C PHE A 116 -2.29 -12.01 10.55
N ASP A 117 -2.82 -13.22 10.48
CA ASP A 117 -3.17 -14.04 11.64
C ASP A 117 -1.93 -14.76 12.23
N SER A 118 -0.82 -14.83 11.49
CA SER A 118 0.38 -15.54 11.92
C SER A 118 1.68 -14.78 11.59
N VAL A 119 2.68 -14.96 12.47
CA VAL A 119 4.07 -14.48 12.22
C VAL A 119 4.66 -15.12 10.96
N LYS A 120 4.20 -16.33 10.59
CA LYS A 120 4.65 -17.02 9.37
C LYS A 120 4.22 -16.25 8.12
N ASP A 121 3.00 -15.73 8.08
CA ASP A 121 2.51 -14.96 6.93
C ASP A 121 3.17 -13.60 6.84
N VAL A 122 3.45 -12.96 7.98
CA VAL A 122 4.27 -11.73 8.03
C VAL A 122 5.67 -12.01 7.47
N LYS A 123 6.34 -13.08 7.91
CA LYS A 123 7.66 -13.45 7.39
C LYS A 123 7.64 -13.71 5.89
N LYS A 124 6.56 -14.33 5.39
CA LYS A 124 6.37 -14.56 3.95
C LYS A 124 6.17 -13.26 3.17
N ALA A 125 5.37 -12.33 3.68
CA ALA A 125 5.21 -11.01 3.07
C ALA A 125 6.55 -10.29 2.96
N LEU A 126 7.33 -10.31 4.05
CA LEU A 126 8.65 -9.69 4.08
C LEU A 126 9.61 -10.35 3.08
N SER A 127 9.62 -11.68 2.94
CA SER A 127 10.48 -12.37 1.96
C SER A 127 10.14 -12.11 0.49
N GLU A 128 9.01 -11.47 0.19
CA GLU A 128 8.70 -11.03 -1.18
C GLU A 128 9.27 -9.62 -1.45
N PHE A 129 9.63 -8.88 -0.40
CA PHE A 129 10.20 -7.54 -0.51
C PHE A 129 11.71 -7.56 -0.80
N TYR A 130 12.37 -8.72 -0.64
CA TYR A 130 13.81 -8.91 -0.81
C TYR A 130 14.17 -10.33 -1.25
#